data_AF-A0A949I0M2-F1
#
_entry.id   AF-A0A949I0M2-F1
#
_cell.length_a   1.000
_cell.length_b   1.000
_cell.length_c   1.000
_cell.angle_alpha   90.00
_cell.angle_beta   90.00
_cell.angle_gamma   90.00
#
_symmetry.space_group_name_H-M   'P 1'
#
loop_
_entity.id
_entity.type
_entity.pdbx_description
1 polymer ?
#
loop_
_entity_poly.entity_id
_entity_poly.type
_entity_poly.pdbx_seq_one_letter_code
_entity_poly.pdbx_strand_id
1 'polypeptide(L)'
;ESIIPGGTGKGAGDHKVLYDYKIISENLQRAGFETKPLEYWDENGKFHHEDWEDDDGFIIRSRQYDPRNKNGALKYTSLIIDAIKP
;
A
#
# COMPACT_ATOMS: atom_id res chain seq x y z
N GLU A 1 5.17 -21.93 6.90
CA GLU A 1 3.72 -21.87 6.61
C GLU A 1 3.47 -20.65 5.77
N SER A 2 2.91 -20.84 4.57
CA SER A 2 2.74 -19.76 3.60
C SER A 2 1.62 -18.83 4.05
N ILE A 3 1.97 -17.57 4.33
CA ILE A 3 1.03 -16.51 4.66
C ILE A 3 0.36 -16.11 3.33
N ILE A 4 -0.85 -16.59 3.10
CA ILE A 4 -1.66 -16.22 1.93
C ILE A 4 -2.97 -15.57 2.39
N PRO A 5 -3.55 -14.62 1.62
CA PRO A 5 -4.88 -14.11 1.90
C PRO A 5 -5.89 -15.26 2.01
N GLY A 6 -6.61 -15.34 3.15
CA GLY A 6 -7.56 -16.42 3.42
C GLY A 6 -6.95 -17.78 3.82
N GLY A 7 -5.64 -17.84 4.07
CA GLY A 7 -4.97 -19.07 4.51
C GLY A 7 -5.24 -19.43 5.98
N THR A 8 -4.88 -20.66 6.36
CA THR A 8 -4.87 -21.14 7.75
C THR A 8 -3.43 -21.50 8.16
N GLY A 9 -3.05 -21.22 9.41
CA GLY A 9 -1.69 -21.45 9.92
C GLY A 9 -1.20 -20.34 10.85
N LYS A 10 -0.04 -20.54 11.51
CA LYS A 10 0.50 -19.59 12.51
C LYS A 10 0.67 -18.18 11.94
N GLY A 11 1.17 -18.08 10.71
CA GLY A 11 1.35 -16.79 10.06
C GLY A 11 0.05 -16.14 9.56
N ALA A 12 -1.02 -16.90 9.37
CA ALA A 12 -2.31 -16.37 8.91
C ALA A 12 -3.23 -15.96 10.07
N GLY A 13 -3.14 -16.65 11.22
CA GLY A 13 -3.98 -16.38 12.39
C GLY A 13 -3.76 -15.01 13.04
N ASP A 14 -2.59 -14.40 12.83
CA ASP A 14 -2.28 -13.07 13.34
C ASP A 14 -2.69 -11.93 12.40
N HIS A 15 -3.13 -12.23 11.17
CA HIS A 15 -3.70 -11.23 10.27
C HIS A 15 -5.15 -10.94 10.66
N LYS A 16 -5.36 -9.87 11.43
CA LYS A 16 -6.68 -9.50 11.97
C LYS A 16 -7.51 -8.60 11.04
N VAL A 17 -6.84 -7.78 10.24
CA VAL A 17 -7.48 -6.77 9.38
C VAL A 17 -6.76 -6.71 8.04
N LEU A 18 -7.52 -6.72 6.96
CA LEU A 18 -7.04 -6.37 5.62
C LEU A 18 -7.37 -4.90 5.37
N TYR A 19 -6.36 -4.06 5.22
CA TYR A 19 -6.53 -2.65 4.93
C TYR A 19 -6.68 -2.43 3.42
N ASP A 20 -7.68 -1.64 3.03
CA ASP A 20 -7.69 -0.91 1.77
C ASP A 20 -7.28 0.55 2.00
N TYR A 21 -7.16 1.31 0.91
CA TYR A 21 -6.74 2.72 0.95
C TYR A 21 -7.70 3.61 1.74
N LYS A 22 -9.01 3.32 1.78
CA LYS A 22 -10.00 4.10 2.51
C LYS A 22 -9.84 3.84 4.00
N ILE A 23 -9.81 2.58 4.43
CA ILE A 23 -9.73 2.19 5.84
C ILE A 23 -8.45 2.74 6.48
N ILE A 24 -7.29 2.57 5.83
CA ILE A 24 -6.04 3.06 6.40
C ILE A 24 -5.99 4.60 6.42
N SER A 25 -6.47 5.28 5.38
CA SER A 25 -6.46 6.75 5.31
C SER A 25 -7.39 7.33 6.37
N GLU A 26 -8.62 6.82 6.50
CA GLU A 26 -9.56 7.26 7.53
C GLU A 26 -9.01 7.05 8.95
N ASN A 27 -8.33 5.92 9.20
CA ASN A 27 -7.74 5.66 10.51
C ASN A 27 -6.59 6.62 10.83
N LEU A 28 -5.74 6.93 9.85
CA LEU A 28 -4.67 7.93 10.00
C LEU A 28 -5.25 9.34 10.20
N GLN A 29 -6.30 9.71 9.45
CA GLN A 29 -7.01 10.97 9.64
C GLN A 29 -7.62 11.10 11.04
N ARG A 30 -8.28 10.04 11.53
CA ARG A 30 -8.80 10.01 12.91
C ARG A 30 -7.70 10.12 13.96
N ALA A 31 -6.48 9.70 13.64
CA ALA A 31 -5.31 9.85 14.50
C ALA A 31 -4.67 11.25 14.41
N GLY A 32 -5.20 12.16 13.58
CA GLY A 32 -4.75 13.55 13.46
C GLY A 32 -3.71 13.80 12.36
N PHE A 33 -3.57 12.88 11.40
CA PHE A 33 -2.72 13.08 10.22
C PHE A 33 -3.52 13.61 9.04
N GLU A 34 -2.88 14.41 8.20
CA GLU A 34 -3.31 14.58 6.83
C GLU A 34 -2.81 13.40 6.00
N THR A 35 -3.60 12.92 5.04
CA THR A 35 -3.25 11.71 4.28
C THR A 35 -3.29 11.95 2.79
N LYS A 36 -2.24 11.52 2.09
CA LYS A 36 -2.15 11.51 0.62
C LYS A 36 -1.91 10.07 0.15
N PRO A 37 -2.93 9.37 -0.38
CA PRO A 37 -2.72 8.08 -1.01
C PRO A 37 -1.77 8.20 -2.21
N LEU A 38 -0.69 7.41 -2.23
CA LEU A 38 0.33 7.45 -3.28
C LEU A 38 0.28 6.24 -4.21
N GLU A 39 -0.14 5.07 -3.71
CA GLU A 39 -0.24 3.86 -4.51
C GLU A 39 -1.38 2.97 -3.98
N TYR A 40 -2.38 2.67 -4.80
CA TYR A 40 -3.48 1.80 -4.41
C TYR A 40 -4.31 1.29 -5.60
N TRP A 41 -5.06 0.23 -5.37
CA TRP A 41 -6.13 -0.21 -6.27
C TRP A 41 -7.48 0.27 -5.74
N ASP A 42 -8.30 0.83 -6.61
CA ASP A 42 -9.66 1.21 -6.27
C ASP A 42 -10.64 0.02 -6.34
N GLU A 43 -11.89 0.28 -5.96
CA GLU A 43 -13.00 -0.69 -6.01
C GLU A 43 -13.31 -1.25 -7.41
N ASN A 44 -12.87 -0.58 -8.48
CA ASN A 44 -13.06 -1.01 -9.86
C ASN A 44 -11.87 -1.81 -10.38
N GLY A 45 -10.86 -2.07 -9.53
CA GLY A 45 -9.61 -2.69 -9.95
C GLY A 45 -8.80 -1.78 -10.87
N LYS A 46 -8.94 -0.46 -10.75
CA LYS A 46 -8.04 0.50 -11.39
C LYS A 46 -6.91 0.85 -10.43
N PHE A 47 -5.69 0.75 -10.93
CA PHE A 47 -4.50 1.17 -10.20
C PHE A 47 -4.33 2.70 -10.27
N HIS A 48 -4.13 3.32 -9.12
CA HIS A 48 -3.84 4.75 -8.97
C HIS A 48 -2.45 4.91 -8.37
N HIS A 49 -1.72 5.90 -8.89
CA HIS A 49 -0.44 6.30 -8.32
C HIS A 49 -0.25 7.81 -8.42
N GLU A 50 0.46 8.36 -7.44
CA GLU A 50 0.98 9.73 -7.43
C GLU A 50 2.50 9.68 -7.36
N ASP A 51 3.16 10.62 -8.03
CA ASP A 51 4.62 10.71 -7.99
C ASP A 51 5.08 11.29 -6.63
N TRP A 52 6.23 10.82 -6.17
CA TRP A 52 6.93 11.24 -4.95
C TRP A 52 8.44 11.12 -5.18
N GLU A 53 9.24 11.86 -4.43
CA GLU A 53 10.69 11.93 -4.63
C GLU A 53 11.43 11.01 -3.65
N ASP A 54 12.62 10.53 -4.00
CA ASP A 54 13.41 9.66 -3.12
C ASP A 54 13.73 10.28 -1.76
N ASP A 55 13.81 11.62 -1.73
CA ASP A 55 14.02 12.42 -0.52
C ASP A 55 12.82 12.36 0.45
N ASP A 56 11.62 12.03 -0.04
CA ASP A 56 10.42 11.81 0.80
C ASP A 56 10.45 10.45 1.52
N GLY A 57 11.35 9.55 1.09
CA GLY A 57 11.57 8.24 1.68
C GLY A 57 11.45 7.11 0.67
N PHE A 58 12.57 6.46 0.38
CA PHE A 58 12.65 5.38 -0.61
C PHE A 58 11.84 4.12 -0.23
N ILE A 59 10.89 3.75 -1.08
CA ILE A 59 10.07 2.53 -0.98
C ILE A 59 10.45 1.55 -2.10
N ILE A 60 11.29 0.55 -1.81
CA ILE A 60 11.75 -0.44 -2.79
C ILE A 60 10.62 -1.28 -3.43
N ARG A 61 9.50 -1.46 -2.72
CA ARG A 61 8.33 -2.23 -3.19
C ARG A 61 7.23 -1.35 -3.78
N SER A 62 7.58 -0.19 -4.31
CA SER A 62 6.65 0.70 -5.03
C SER A 62 6.55 0.33 -6.50
N ARG A 63 5.55 0.91 -7.19
CA ARG A 63 5.41 0.90 -8.65
C ARG A 63 6.73 1.27 -9.35
N GLN A 64 7.40 2.32 -8.87
CA GLN A 64 8.59 2.91 -9.47
C GLN A 64 9.85 2.05 -9.30
N TYR A 65 10.01 1.41 -8.13
CA TYR A 65 11.27 0.78 -7.75
C TYR A 65 11.24 -0.74 -7.66
N ASP A 66 10.06 -1.37 -7.64
CA ASP A 66 10.01 -2.81 -7.52
C ASP A 66 10.66 -3.46 -8.75
N PRO A 67 11.70 -4.29 -8.59
CA PRO A 67 12.44 -4.88 -9.70
C PRO A 67 11.59 -5.86 -10.53
N ARG A 68 10.38 -6.19 -10.09
CA ARG A 68 9.42 -7.00 -10.86
C ARG A 68 8.56 -6.14 -11.79
N ASN A 69 8.42 -4.84 -11.53
CA ASN A 69 7.70 -3.88 -12.37
C ASN A 69 8.56 -3.36 -13.53
N LYS A 70 9.05 -4.28 -14.35
CA LYS A 70 9.91 -3.96 -15.50
C LYS A 70 9.09 -3.95 -16.79
N ASN A 71 9.59 -3.21 -17.79
CA ASN A 71 9.05 -3.18 -19.14
C ASN A 71 7.58 -2.72 -19.20
N GLY A 72 7.18 -1.79 -18.33
CA GLY A 72 5.83 -1.22 -18.31
C GLY A 72 4.74 -2.14 -17.77
N ALA A 73 5.08 -3.34 -17.26
CA ALA A 73 4.12 -4.26 -16.67
C ALA A 73 4.16 -4.17 -15.14
N LEU A 74 3.01 -3.85 -14.52
CA LEU A 74 2.86 -3.90 -13.06
C LEU A 74 2.64 -5.35 -12.62
N LYS A 75 3.67 -5.95 -12.03
CA LYS A 75 3.64 -7.33 -11.50
C LYS A 75 3.54 -7.37 -9.99
N TYR A 76 3.94 -6.31 -9.31
CA TYR A 76 3.89 -6.20 -7.86
C TYR A 76 3.63 -4.76 -7.46
N THR A 77 2.64 -4.53 -6.62
CA THR A 77 2.25 -3.19 -6.17
C THR A 77 2.09 -3.21 -4.66
N SER A 78 2.14 -2.03 -4.06
CA SER A 78 1.92 -1.81 -2.64
C SER A 78 0.72 -0.89 -2.41
N LEU A 79 0.12 -0.99 -1.23
CA LEU A 79 -0.72 0.07 -0.70
C LEU A 79 0.20 1.08 0.01
N ILE A 80 0.30 2.29 -0.50
CA ILE A 80 1.16 3.35 0.03
C ILE A 80 0.32 4.58 0.30
N ILE A 81 0.38 5.06 1.55
CA ILE A 81 -0.24 6.31 1.99
C ILE A 81 0.83 7.14 2.67
N ASP A 82 0.97 8.37 2.22
CA ASP A 82 1.75 9.37 2.94
C ASP A 82 0.87 10.00 4.04
N ALA A 83 1.39 10.02 5.26
CA ALA A 83 0.70 10.45 6.46
C ALA A 83 1.48 11.61 7.10
N ILE A 84 0.99 12.82 6.87
CA ILE A 84 1.68 14.06 7.21
C ILE A 84 1.12 14.56 8.53
N LYS A 85 2.00 14.81 9.49
CA LYS A 85 1.61 15.44 10.75
C LYS A 85 1.54 16.97 10.52
N PRO A 86 0.41 17.63 10.84
CA PRO A 86 0.28 19.08 10.72
C PRO A 86 1.27 19.86 11.60
#